data_AF-A0A0V1LX83-F1
#
_entry.id   AF-A0A0V1LX83-F1
#
_cell.length_a   1.000
_cell.length_b   1.000
_cell.length_c   1.000
_cell.angle_alpha   90.00
_cell.angle_beta   90.00
_cell.angle_gamma   90.00
#
_symmetry.space_group_name_H-M   'P 1'
#
loop_
_entity.id
_entity.type
_entity.pdbx_description
1 polymer ?
#
loop_
_entity_poly.entity_id
_entity_poly.type
_entity_poly.pdbx_seq_one_letter_code
_entity_poly.pdbx_strand_id
1 'polypeptide(L)' 'MANLPELHLVQNRCGGTSLVYEGRAYKLKRAARKKYWRCSQDKKGCGGA' A
#
# COMPACT_ATOMS: atom_id res chain seq x y z
N MET A 1 -20.06 13.92 -7.64
CA MET A 1 -19.77 12.56 -7.17
C MET A 1 -18.35 12.61 -6.60
N ALA A 2 -18.17 12.36 -5.30
CA ALA A 2 -16.84 12.36 -4.73
C ALA A 2 -16.06 11.20 -5.35
N ASN A 3 -15.00 11.50 -6.11
CA ASN A 3 -13.98 10.52 -6.46
C ASN A 3 -13.27 10.14 -5.15
N LEU A 4 -13.94 9.34 -4.31
CA LEU A 4 -13.29 8.66 -3.21
C LEU A 4 -12.27 7.74 -3.87
N PRO A 5 -10.97 8.01 -3.73
CA PRO A 5 -10.00 7.14 -4.35
C PRO A 5 -10.19 5.74 -3.77
N GLU A 6 -10.29 4.74 -4.65
CA GLU A 6 -10.49 3.35 -4.25
C GLU A 6 -9.31 2.89 -3.38
N LEU A 7 -9.54 2.93 -2.07
CA LEU A 7 -8.58 2.57 -1.05
C LEU A 7 -8.93 1.20 -0.50
N HIS A 8 -8.20 0.18 -0.95
CA HIS A 8 -8.43 -1.20 -0.49
C HIS A 8 -7.33 -1.61 0.49
N LEU A 9 -7.70 -1.86 1.76
CA LEU A 9 -6.80 -2.52 2.71
C LEU A 9 -6.92 -4.03 2.59
N VAL A 10 -5.79 -4.67 2.32
CA VAL A 10 -5.66 -6.13 2.20
C VAL A 10 -4.78 -6.63 3.34
N GLN A 11 -5.30 -7.56 4.14
CA GLN A 11 -4.53 -8.26 5.16
C GLN A 11 -3.96 -9.54 4.55
N ASN A 12 -2.65 -9.73 4.65
CA ASN A 12 -1.95 -10.94 4.20
C ASN A 12 -2.05 -12.02 5.29
N ARG A 13 -2.08 -13.30 4.88
CA ARG A 13 -2.11 -14.48 5.76
C ARG A 13 -1.02 -14.48 6.85
N CYS A 14 0.14 -13.86 6.61
CA CYS A 14 1.24 -13.72 7.57
C CYS A 14 1.16 -12.42 8.41
N GLY A 15 -0.02 -11.78 8.51
CA GLY A 15 -0.25 -10.61 9.38
C GLY A 15 0.26 -9.26 8.83
N GLY A 16 0.78 -9.23 7.60
CA GLY A 16 1.17 -7.98 6.95
C GLY A 16 -0.05 -7.23 6.41
N THR A 17 -0.03 -5.89 6.46
CA THR A 17 -1.07 -5.06 5.85
C THR A 17 -0.57 -4.43 4.55
N SER A 18 -1.38 -4.54 3.50
CA SER A 18 -1.17 -3.90 2.21
C SER A 18 -2.31 -2.92 1.92
N LEU A 19 -1.98 -1.83 1.25
CA LEU A 19 -2.91 -0.80 0.82
C LEU A 19 -2.86 -0.73 -0.69
N VAL A 20 -4.00 -0.84 -1.36
CA VAL A 20 -4.10 -0.60 -2.80
C VAL A 20 -4.76 0.75 -3.01
N TYR A 21 -4.09 1.62 -3.76
CA TYR A 21 -4.54 2.97 -4.08
C TYR A 21 -4.21 3.24 -5.55
N GLU A 22 -5.21 3.61 -6.35
CA GLU A 22 -5.06 3.87 -7.79
C GLU A 22 -4.28 2.78 -8.54
N GLY A 23 -4.60 1.51 -8.25
CA GLY A 23 -3.94 0.35 -8.86
C GLY A 23 -2.51 0.06 -8.37
N ARG A 24 -1.96 0.86 -7.46
CA ARG A 24 -0.64 0.67 -6.84
C ARG A 24 -0.77 -0.01 -5.49
N ALA A 25 0.08 -0.99 -5.22
CA ALA A 25 0.11 -1.68 -3.93
C ALA A 25 1.23 -1.15 -3.03
N TYR A 26 0.87 -0.72 -1.83
CA TYR A 26 1.76 -0.28 -0.77
C TYR A 26 1.78 -1.32 0.34
N LYS A 27 2.94 -1.52 0.97
CA LYS A 27 3.11 -2.35 2.17
C LYS A 27 3.28 -1.44 3.37
N LEU A 28 2.61 -1.76 4.47
CA LEU A 28 2.82 -1.09 5.74
C LEU A 28 4.20 -1.47 6.26
N LYS A 29 5.04 -0.45 6.51
CA LYS A 29 6.36 -0.60 7.10
C LYS A 29 6.39 0.16 8.43
N ARG A 30 7.27 -0.28 9.32
CA ARG A 30 7.55 0.38 10.59
C ARG A 30 9.01 0.82 10.58
N ALA A 31 9.26 2.09 10.87
CA ALA A 31 10.59 2.61 11.16
C ALA A 31 10.53 3.30 12.52
N ALA A 32 11.38 2.84 13.45
CA ALA A 32 11.36 3.28 14.84
C ALA A 32 9.94 3.17 15.46
N ARG A 33 9.32 4.32 15.78
CA ARG A 33 7.96 4.42 16.33
C ARG A 33 6.90 4.82 15.31
N LYS A 34 7.26 5.08 14.05
CA LYS A 34 6.32 5.50 12.99
C LYS A 34 5.96 4.35 12.06
N LYS A 35 4.69 4.29 11.68
CA LYS A 35 4.20 3.41 10.61
C LYS A 35 4.02 4.25 9.35
N TYR A 36 4.45 3.73 8.22
CA TYR A 36 4.32 4.41 6.93
C TYR A 36 4.09 3.40 5.81
N TRP A 37 3.42 3.86 4.75
CA TRP A 37 3.15 3.05 3.56
C TRP A 37 4.29 3.22 2.57
N ARG A 38 4.84 2.09 2.09
CA ARG A 38 5.88 2.11 1.05
C ARG A 38 5.41 1.29 -0.14
N CYS A 39 5.61 1.81 -1.35
CA CYS A 39 5.25 1.12 -2.57
C CYS A 39 5.93 -0.25 -2.62
N SER A 40 5.17 -1.31 -2.88
CA SER A 40 5.67 -2.66 -3.04
C SER A 40 6.15 -2.83 -4.48
N GLN A 41 7.46 -2.73 -4.70
CA GLN A 41 8.10 -2.93 -6.03
C GLN A 41 7.69 -4.26 -6.71
N ASP A 42 7.27 -5.23 -5.91
CA ASP A 42 6.73 -6.54 -6.33
C ASP A 42 5.48 -6.46 -7.23
N LYS A 43 4.74 -5.34 -7.22
CA LYS A 43 3.60 -5.13 -8.14
C LYS A 43 3.91 -4.05 -9.18
N LYS A 44 3.59 -4.33 -10.46
CA LYS A 44 3.63 -3.35 -11.57
C LYS A 44 2.92 -2.05 -11.12
N GLY A 45 3.56 -0.90 -11.31
CA GLY A 45 3.04 0.42 -10.90
C GLY A 45 3.77 1.06 -9.71
N CYS A 46 4.66 0.32 -9.03
CA CYS A 46 5.57 0.87 -8.01
C CYS A 46 6.96 1.26 -8.54
N GLY A 47 7.11 1.37 -9.86
CA GLY A 47 8.27 1.98 -10.51
C GLY A 47 7.86 3.33 -11.12
N GLY A 48 8.51 4.40 -10.68
CA GLY A 48 8.36 5.77 -11.19
C GLY A 48 8.23 6.75 -10.03
N ALA A 49 9.06 7.78 -9.88
CA ALA A 49 9.96 8.46 -10.83
C ALA A 49 11.44 8.39 -10.43
#